data_AF-A0A3Q3DJS1-F1
#
_entry.id   AF-A0A3Q3DJS1-F1
#
_cell.length_a   1.000
_cell.length_b   1.000
_cell.length_c   1.000
_cell.angle_alpha   90.00
_cell.angle_beta   90.00
_cell.angle_gamma   90.00
#
_symmetry.space_group_name_H-M   'P 1'
#
loop_
_entity.id
_entity.type
_entity.pdbx_description
1 polymer ?
#
loop_
_entity_poly.entity_id
_entity_poly.type
_entity_poly.pdbx_seq_one_letter_code
_entity_poly.pdbx_strand_id
1 'polypeptide(L)'
;MELEGLKRCSSELERFNVKVVVTDRHRQVGKWIRENWTQFSYHIKYTGMCKKLDSLAKKKSLSILKDWVQSLKCHLYWCALSSQTPEEKKQKWLPCVDHLQNVHDSCLHPPITREKVWLLPGILFYFFRLVELLTKTMFVNDVMKMSHLGQTSGVEAFHSVVNHFVPKMYYFSYKGMKSRIILAAMHYNENAGRPQKSGGYCLRKILVDTILLYILNQIFA
;
A
#
# COMPACT_ATOMS: atom_id res chain seq x y z
N MET A 1 -3.37 19.09 2.64
CA MET A 1 -2.97 18.68 4.02
C MET A 1 -1.82 17.69 4.00
N GLU A 2 -1.93 16.52 3.35
CA GLU A 2 -0.83 15.51 3.35
C GLU A 2 0.52 16.03 2.81
N LEU A 3 0.52 16.76 1.68
CA LEU A 3 1.75 17.34 1.11
C LEU A 3 2.40 18.36 2.05
N GLU A 4 1.60 19.24 2.67
CA GLU A 4 2.11 20.24 3.60
C GLU A 4 2.63 19.59 4.88
N GLY A 5 1.97 18.55 5.37
CA GLY A 5 2.49 17.73 6.46
C GLY A 5 3.86 17.12 6.13
N LEU A 6 4.02 16.56 4.92
CA LEU A 6 5.29 16.00 4.46
C LEU A 6 6.40 17.05 4.39
N LYS A 7 6.13 18.20 3.75
CA LYS A 7 7.08 19.32 3.65
C LYS A 7 7.53 19.81 5.02
N ARG A 8 6.61 19.90 5.99
CA ARG A 8 6.96 20.34 7.34
C ARG A 8 7.76 19.30 8.12
N CYS A 9 7.54 18.01 7.87
CA CYS A 9 8.34 16.93 8.47
C CYS A 9 9.73 16.82 7.85
N SER A 10 9.97 17.43 6.68
CA SER A 10 11.09 17.04 5.85
C SER A 10 12.44 17.37 6.49
N SER A 11 12.55 18.56 7.08
CA SER A 11 13.75 19.03 7.79
C SER A 11 14.09 18.18 9.01
N GLU A 12 13.09 17.63 9.69
CA GLU A 12 13.31 16.75 10.84
C GLU A 12 13.73 15.34 10.40
N LEU A 13 13.20 14.86 9.26
CA LEU A 13 13.55 13.55 8.70
C LEU A 13 15.01 13.48 8.23
N GLU A 14 15.62 14.60 7.86
CA GLU A 14 17.04 14.70 7.53
C GLU A 14 17.96 14.39 8.73
N ARG A 15 17.46 14.53 9.96
CA ARG A 15 18.21 14.14 11.17
C ARG A 15 18.30 12.63 11.35
N PHE A 16 17.48 11.87 10.63
CA PHE A 16 17.48 10.42 10.65
C PHE A 16 18.16 9.86 9.40
N ASN A 17 18.80 8.70 9.52
CA ASN A 17 19.37 7.97 8.39
C ASN A 17 18.26 7.23 7.59
N VAL A 18 17.33 7.99 7.01
CA VAL A 18 16.23 7.45 6.20
C VAL A 18 16.80 6.99 4.87
N LYS A 19 16.59 5.72 4.51
CA LYS A 19 16.99 5.18 3.19
C LYS A 19 15.83 5.05 2.22
N VAL A 20 14.64 4.79 2.77
CA VAL A 20 13.45 4.44 1.99
C VAL A 20 12.25 5.20 2.54
N VAL A 21 11.50 5.83 1.64
CA VAL A 21 10.23 6.52 1.93
C VAL A 21 9.11 5.80 1.23
N VAL A 22 8.07 5.43 1.97
CA VAL A 22 6.87 4.82 1.39
C VAL A 22 5.61 5.54 1.79
N THR A 23 4.82 5.92 0.79
CA THR A 23 3.58 6.67 0.98
C THR A 23 2.40 5.98 0.29
N ASP A 24 1.20 6.44 0.59
CA ASP A 24 0.04 6.13 -0.23
C ASP A 24 0.19 6.72 -1.64
N ARG A 25 -0.59 6.21 -2.59
CA ARG A 25 -0.58 6.68 -3.98
C ARG A 25 -1.22 8.08 -4.09
N HIS A 26 -0.52 9.10 -3.61
CA HIS A 26 -0.93 10.51 -3.66
C HIS A 26 -0.09 11.27 -4.70
N ARG A 27 -0.74 11.80 -5.75
CA ARG A 27 -0.05 12.37 -6.93
C ARG A 27 0.87 13.54 -6.57
N GLN A 28 0.41 14.47 -5.73
CA GLN A 28 1.21 15.66 -5.39
C GLN A 28 2.41 15.32 -4.50
N VAL A 29 2.22 14.50 -3.45
CA VAL A 29 3.30 13.93 -2.63
C VAL A 29 4.35 13.24 -3.49
N GLY A 30 3.93 12.31 -4.37
CA GLY A 30 4.88 11.60 -5.25
C GLY A 30 5.57 12.51 -6.27
N LYS A 31 4.96 13.63 -6.69
CA LYS A 31 5.63 14.64 -7.50
C LYS A 31 6.70 15.36 -6.67
N TRP A 32 6.32 15.87 -5.51
CA TRP A 32 7.20 16.64 -4.65
C TRP A 32 8.42 15.83 -4.18
N ILE A 33 8.24 14.56 -3.76
CA ILE A 33 9.36 13.69 -3.36
C ILE A 33 10.37 13.52 -4.50
N ARG A 34 9.90 13.30 -5.74
CA ARG A 34 10.80 13.14 -6.89
C ARG A 34 11.60 14.40 -7.20
N GLU A 35 11.03 15.58 -6.94
CA GLU A 35 11.64 16.87 -7.25
C GLU A 35 12.55 17.38 -6.13
N ASN A 36 12.26 17.02 -4.87
CA ASN A 36 12.91 17.63 -3.70
C ASN A 36 13.71 16.64 -2.85
N TRP A 37 13.48 15.33 -3.01
CA TRP A 37 13.99 14.26 -2.14
C TRP A 37 14.58 13.10 -2.94
N THR A 38 15.51 13.44 -3.83
CA THR A 38 16.16 12.49 -4.74
C THR A 38 17.14 11.54 -4.04
N GLN A 39 17.55 11.86 -2.81
CA GLN A 39 18.45 11.04 -2.00
C GLN A 39 17.77 9.77 -1.42
N PHE A 40 16.44 9.71 -1.39
CA PHE A 40 15.70 8.58 -0.81
C PHE A 40 15.09 7.68 -1.89
N SER A 41 15.10 6.37 -1.65
CA SER A 41 14.30 5.44 -2.47
C SER A 41 12.82 5.64 -2.17
N TYR A 42 12.04 5.98 -3.19
CA TYR A 42 10.60 6.23 -3.06
C TYR A 42 9.76 5.06 -3.57
N HIS A 43 8.83 4.57 -2.75
CA HIS A 43 7.86 3.56 -3.14
C HIS A 43 6.43 3.93 -2.75
N ILE A 44 5.46 3.23 -3.32
CA ILE A 44 4.04 3.33 -2.97
C ILE A 44 3.55 2.09 -2.22
N LYS A 45 2.60 2.29 -1.30
CA LYS A 45 1.91 1.22 -0.58
C LYS A 45 1.00 0.41 -1.51
N TYR A 46 0.91 -0.90 -1.26
CA TYR A 46 0.08 -1.81 -2.06
C TYR A 46 -1.43 -1.52 -1.95
N THR A 47 -1.90 -1.11 -0.77
CA THR A 47 -3.33 -0.91 -0.47
C THR A 47 -3.99 0.13 -1.36
N GLY A 48 -3.24 1.16 -1.77
CA GLY A 48 -3.72 2.19 -2.69
C GLY A 48 -4.08 1.65 -4.08
N MET A 49 -3.41 0.57 -4.53
CA MET A 49 -3.68 -0.06 -5.84
C MET A 49 -4.87 -1.02 -5.76
N CYS A 50 -5.01 -1.75 -4.66
CA CYS A 50 -6.12 -2.67 -4.44
C CYS A 50 -7.49 -1.98 -4.56
N LYS A 51 -7.61 -0.72 -4.13
CA LYS A 51 -8.84 0.08 -4.24
C LYS A 51 -9.37 0.23 -5.67
N LYS A 52 -8.48 0.27 -6.68
CA LYS A 52 -8.89 0.32 -8.10
C LYS A 52 -9.44 -1.02 -8.59
N LEU A 53 -8.85 -2.12 -8.13
CA LEU A 53 -9.38 -3.46 -8.43
C LEU A 53 -10.74 -3.66 -7.72
N ASP A 54 -10.86 -3.18 -6.48
CA ASP A 54 -12.13 -3.21 -5.73
C ASP A 54 -13.23 -2.40 -6.40
N SER A 55 -12.91 -1.19 -6.91
CA SER A 55 -13.91 -0.37 -7.58
C SER A 55 -14.41 -0.98 -8.89
N LEU A 56 -13.57 -1.75 -9.60
CA LEU A 56 -14.03 -2.56 -10.72
C LEU A 56 -14.95 -3.69 -10.27
N ALA A 57 -14.57 -4.44 -9.23
CA ALA A 57 -15.33 -5.57 -8.70
C ALA A 57 -16.73 -5.20 -8.19
N LYS A 58 -16.91 -3.94 -7.77
CA LYS A 58 -18.18 -3.40 -7.28
C LYS A 58 -19.18 -3.07 -8.39
N LYS A 59 -18.75 -2.97 -9.65
CA LYS A 59 -19.68 -2.74 -10.77
C LYS A 59 -20.53 -4.00 -10.95
N LYS A 60 -21.88 -3.85 -10.95
CA LYS A 60 -22.84 -4.98 -11.05
C LYS A 60 -22.52 -5.94 -12.20
N SER A 61 -22.08 -5.39 -13.33
CA SER A 61 -21.75 -6.16 -14.53
C SER A 61 -20.42 -6.93 -14.44
N LEU A 62 -19.59 -6.69 -13.41
CA LEU A 62 -18.28 -7.32 -13.21
C LEU A 62 -18.23 -8.21 -11.96
N SER A 63 -19.38 -8.67 -11.45
CA SER A 63 -19.44 -9.51 -10.24
C SER A 63 -18.66 -10.82 -10.37
N ILE A 64 -18.61 -11.41 -11.58
CA ILE A 64 -17.80 -12.60 -11.91
C ILE A 64 -16.30 -12.38 -11.68
N LEU A 65 -15.84 -11.13 -11.70
CA LEU A 65 -14.43 -10.79 -11.46
C LEU A 65 -14.07 -10.72 -9.99
N LYS A 66 -15.02 -10.81 -9.05
CA LYS A 66 -14.71 -10.74 -7.60
C LYS A 66 -13.74 -11.82 -7.16
N ASP A 67 -13.91 -13.04 -7.68
CA ASP A 67 -13.04 -14.19 -7.36
C ASP A 67 -11.62 -14.01 -7.92
N TRP A 68 -11.51 -13.28 -9.03
CA TRP A 68 -10.24 -12.94 -9.66
C TRP A 68 -9.57 -11.72 -9.02
N VAL A 69 -10.33 -10.74 -8.56
CA VAL A 69 -9.82 -9.53 -7.91
C VAL A 69 -8.98 -9.88 -6.69
N GLN A 70 -9.40 -10.84 -5.87
CA GLN A 70 -8.59 -11.27 -4.74
C GLN A 70 -7.28 -11.95 -5.19
N SER A 71 -7.33 -12.80 -6.22
CA SER A 71 -6.13 -13.41 -6.80
C SER A 71 -5.17 -12.37 -7.38
N LEU A 72 -5.69 -11.36 -8.09
CA LEU A 72 -4.89 -10.26 -8.64
C LEU A 72 -4.25 -9.41 -7.54
N LYS A 73 -4.93 -9.16 -6.41
CA LYS A 73 -4.34 -8.49 -5.26
C LYS A 73 -3.20 -9.31 -4.65
N CYS A 74 -3.39 -10.62 -4.49
CA CYS A 74 -2.34 -11.51 -4.01
C CYS A 74 -1.14 -11.55 -4.96
N HIS A 75 -1.39 -11.64 -6.28
CA HIS A 75 -0.34 -11.60 -7.29
C HIS A 75 0.41 -10.27 -7.28
N LEU A 76 -0.31 -9.15 -7.18
CA LEU A 76 0.27 -7.82 -7.08
C LEU A 76 1.19 -7.69 -5.85
N TYR A 77 0.75 -8.21 -4.71
CA TYR A 77 1.54 -8.26 -3.49
C TYR A 77 2.79 -9.14 -3.65
N TRP A 78 2.65 -10.31 -4.27
CA TRP A 78 3.76 -11.21 -4.57
C TRP A 78 4.77 -10.60 -5.54
N CYS A 79 4.33 -9.92 -6.61
CA CYS A 79 5.19 -9.18 -7.53
C CYS A 79 6.02 -8.14 -6.78
N ALA A 80 5.41 -7.41 -5.83
CA ALA A 80 6.10 -6.39 -5.06
C ALA A 80 7.16 -6.99 -4.12
N LEU A 81 6.81 -8.05 -3.37
CA LEU A 81 7.71 -8.68 -2.39
C LEU A 81 8.83 -9.51 -3.01
N SER A 82 8.57 -10.18 -4.13
CA SER A 82 9.51 -11.11 -4.74
C SER A 82 10.50 -10.44 -5.70
N SER A 83 10.40 -9.13 -5.90
CA SER A 83 11.20 -8.38 -6.88
C SER A 83 11.97 -7.24 -6.22
N GLN A 84 13.22 -7.04 -6.66
CA GLN A 84 14.08 -5.97 -6.19
C GLN A 84 14.00 -4.76 -7.12
N THR A 85 13.87 -4.99 -8.42
CA THR A 85 13.86 -3.92 -9.42
C THR A 85 12.43 -3.57 -9.89
N PRO A 86 12.20 -2.33 -10.36
CA PRO A 86 10.95 -1.95 -11.03
C PRO A 86 10.62 -2.86 -12.23
N GLU A 87 11.62 -3.21 -13.02
CA GLU A 87 11.49 -4.00 -14.25
C GLU A 87 11.03 -5.43 -13.95
N GLU A 88 11.60 -6.08 -12.92
CA GLU A 88 11.15 -7.40 -12.45
C GLU A 88 9.68 -7.38 -12.02
N LYS A 89 9.22 -6.32 -11.34
CA LYS A 89 7.81 -6.18 -10.93
C LYS A 89 6.90 -6.11 -12.16
N LYS A 90 7.30 -5.38 -13.20
CA LYS A 90 6.58 -5.30 -14.47
C LYS A 90 6.55 -6.65 -15.18
N GLN A 91 7.69 -7.33 -15.28
CA GLN A 91 7.82 -8.63 -15.93
C GLN A 91 6.98 -9.71 -15.24
N LYS A 92 6.88 -9.70 -13.91
CA LYS A 92 6.01 -10.63 -13.17
C LYS A 92 4.54 -10.26 -13.24
N TRP A 93 4.22 -8.97 -13.37
CA TRP A 93 2.84 -8.49 -13.40
C TRP A 93 2.15 -8.76 -14.73
N LEU A 94 2.76 -8.41 -15.86
CA LEU A 94 2.10 -8.48 -17.17
C LEU A 94 1.55 -9.87 -17.54
N PRO A 95 2.26 -10.99 -17.29
CA PRO A 95 1.75 -12.34 -17.56
C PRO A 95 0.50 -12.72 -16.77
N CYS A 96 0.11 -11.96 -15.74
CA CYS A 96 -1.13 -12.23 -15.02
C CYS A 96 -2.37 -12.14 -15.90
N VAL A 97 -2.30 -11.40 -17.02
CA VAL A 97 -3.38 -11.34 -18.02
C VAL A 97 -3.60 -12.70 -18.68
N ASP A 98 -2.52 -13.36 -19.07
CA ASP A 98 -2.55 -14.68 -19.71
C ASP A 98 -3.04 -15.74 -18.73
N HIS A 99 -2.64 -15.61 -17.45
CA HIS A 99 -3.12 -16.49 -16.38
C HIS A 99 -4.65 -16.42 -16.23
N LEU A 100 -5.30 -15.28 -16.46
CA LEU A 100 -6.77 -15.19 -16.37
C LEU A 100 -7.48 -16.14 -17.37
N GLN A 101 -6.79 -16.55 -18.43
CA GLN A 101 -7.28 -17.43 -19.49
C GLN A 101 -6.65 -18.83 -19.42
N ASN A 102 -6.01 -19.19 -18.30
CA ASN A 102 -5.29 -20.46 -18.12
C ASN A 102 -4.11 -20.65 -19.10
N VAL A 103 -3.52 -19.55 -19.59
CA VAL A 103 -2.32 -19.59 -20.43
C VAL A 103 -1.11 -19.40 -19.52
N HIS A 104 -0.21 -20.39 -19.50
CA HIS A 104 0.84 -20.54 -18.50
C HIS A 104 2.27 -20.59 -19.07
N ASP A 105 2.50 -19.98 -20.24
CA ASP A 105 3.75 -20.10 -21.00
C ASP A 105 4.97 -19.38 -20.36
N SER A 106 4.76 -18.55 -19.34
CA SER A 106 5.82 -17.72 -18.72
C SER A 106 5.67 -17.54 -17.20
N CYS A 107 5.09 -18.53 -16.53
CA CYS A 107 4.79 -18.43 -15.09
C CYS A 107 6.04 -18.57 -14.22
N LEU A 108 6.21 -17.63 -13.28
CA LEU A 108 7.27 -17.67 -12.27
C LEU A 108 6.74 -18.12 -10.89
N HIS A 109 5.58 -18.79 -10.84
CA HIS A 109 4.94 -19.25 -9.62
C HIS A 109 4.73 -20.78 -9.61
N PRO A 110 4.63 -21.41 -8.43
CA PRO A 110 4.24 -22.81 -8.30
C PRO A 110 2.84 -23.07 -8.90
N PRO A 111 2.49 -24.33 -9.25
CA PRO A 111 1.17 -24.67 -9.79
C PRO A 111 0.03 -24.14 -8.91
N ILE A 112 -1.02 -23.60 -9.55
CA ILE A 112 -2.20 -23.09 -8.84
C ILE A 112 -3.00 -24.30 -8.34
N THR A 113 -3.02 -24.50 -7.01
CA THR A 113 -3.67 -25.65 -6.38
C THR A 113 -5.17 -25.47 -6.15
N ARG A 114 -5.71 -24.27 -6.37
CA ARG A 114 -7.14 -23.97 -6.19
C ARG A 114 -7.84 -24.00 -7.54
N GLU A 115 -8.96 -24.72 -7.61
CA GLU A 115 -9.85 -24.66 -8.76
C GLU A 115 -10.35 -23.23 -8.97
N LYS A 116 -10.16 -22.74 -10.20
CA LYS A 116 -10.57 -21.40 -10.64
C LYS A 116 -11.43 -21.51 -11.87
N VAL A 117 -12.51 -20.74 -11.91
CA VAL A 117 -13.29 -20.54 -13.13
C VAL A 117 -12.54 -19.54 -14.00
N TRP A 118 -11.87 -20.05 -15.03
CA TRP A 118 -11.12 -19.26 -15.99
C TRP A 118 -12.05 -18.36 -16.83
N LEU A 119 -11.56 -17.19 -17.21
CA LEU A 119 -12.34 -16.26 -18.03
C LEU A 119 -12.35 -16.77 -19.47
N LEU A 120 -13.46 -17.40 -19.86
CA LEU A 120 -13.67 -17.94 -21.21
C LEU A 120 -13.89 -16.80 -22.24
N PRO A 121 -13.64 -17.07 -23.54
CA PRO A 121 -13.89 -16.12 -24.63
C PRO A 121 -15.36 -15.62 -24.73
N GLY A 122 -16.34 -16.32 -24.14
CA GLY A 122 -17.73 -15.82 -24.11
C GLY A 122 -17.94 -14.55 -23.25
N ILE A 123 -16.94 -14.16 -22.45
CA ILE A 123 -16.99 -13.08 -21.45
C ILE A 123 -16.07 -11.91 -21.92
N LEU A 124 -15.72 -11.86 -23.21
CA LEU A 124 -14.74 -10.96 -23.82
C LEU A 124 -14.88 -9.51 -23.38
N PHE A 125 -16.09 -8.93 -23.34
CA PHE A 125 -16.27 -7.54 -22.93
C PHE A 125 -15.72 -7.26 -21.51
N TYR A 126 -15.97 -8.15 -20.56
CA TYR A 126 -15.51 -7.99 -19.19
C TYR A 126 -14.02 -8.27 -19.05
N PHE A 127 -13.54 -9.26 -19.79
CA PHE A 127 -12.11 -9.56 -19.91
C PHE A 127 -11.34 -8.35 -20.47
N PHE A 128 -11.77 -7.76 -21.59
CA PHE A 128 -11.13 -6.59 -22.19
C PHE A 128 -11.04 -5.42 -21.22
N ARG A 129 -12.11 -5.10 -20.49
CA ARG A 129 -12.08 -4.00 -19.50
C ARG A 129 -11.12 -4.27 -18.35
N LEU A 130 -11.00 -5.53 -17.92
CA LEU A 130 -10.04 -5.92 -16.90
C LEU A 130 -8.61 -5.78 -17.46
N VAL A 131 -8.32 -6.40 -18.60
CA VAL A 131 -7.01 -6.32 -19.26
C VAL A 131 -6.59 -4.88 -19.55
N GLU A 132 -7.51 -4.04 -20.02
CA GLU A 132 -7.25 -2.62 -20.24
C GLU A 132 -6.78 -1.93 -18.95
N LEU A 133 -7.40 -2.23 -17.79
CA LEU A 133 -6.92 -1.70 -16.51
C LEU A 133 -5.54 -2.26 -16.15
N LEU A 134 -5.36 -3.58 -16.23
CA LEU A 134 -4.15 -4.26 -15.77
C LEU A 134 -2.92 -3.88 -16.60
N THR A 135 -3.11 -3.60 -17.89
CA THR A 135 -2.05 -3.23 -18.85
C THR A 135 -1.89 -1.72 -19.02
N LYS A 136 -2.83 -0.91 -18.48
CA LYS A 136 -2.75 0.56 -18.56
C LYS A 136 -1.39 1.06 -18.08
N THR A 137 -0.71 1.84 -18.91
CA THR A 137 0.65 2.34 -18.65
C THR A 137 0.79 2.96 -17.26
N MET A 138 -0.20 3.76 -16.83
CA MET A 138 -0.21 4.34 -15.49
C MET A 138 -0.28 3.30 -14.37
N PHE A 139 -1.09 2.24 -14.56
CA PHE A 139 -1.21 1.17 -13.58
C PHE A 139 0.09 0.39 -13.48
N VAL A 140 0.68 -0.01 -14.61
CA VAL A 140 1.97 -0.72 -14.65
C VAL A 140 3.08 0.12 -14.02
N ASN A 141 3.13 1.43 -14.31
CA ASN A 141 4.07 2.35 -13.67
C ASN A 141 3.88 2.46 -12.16
N ASP A 142 2.65 2.27 -11.65
CA ASP A 142 2.41 2.18 -10.21
C ASP A 142 2.94 0.85 -9.65
N VAL A 143 2.71 -0.28 -10.34
CA VAL A 143 3.25 -1.61 -9.95
C VAL A 143 4.76 -1.55 -9.77
N MET A 144 5.46 -0.95 -10.74
CA MET A 144 6.91 -0.75 -10.71
C MET A 144 7.39 0.02 -9.47
N LYS A 145 6.56 0.91 -8.94
CA LYS A 145 6.87 1.75 -7.76
C LYS A 145 6.46 1.12 -6.44
N MET A 146 5.82 -0.05 -6.44
CA MET A 146 5.39 -0.68 -5.20
C MET A 146 6.57 -1.02 -4.29
N SER A 147 6.36 -0.88 -2.98
CA SER A 147 7.38 -1.24 -2.01
C SER A 147 7.58 -2.75 -1.95
N HIS A 148 8.85 -3.17 -1.95
CA HIS A 148 9.26 -4.55 -1.68
C HIS A 148 9.31 -4.87 -0.17
N LEU A 149 9.23 -3.84 0.67
CA LEU A 149 9.17 -4.00 2.12
C LEU A 149 7.70 -4.23 2.47
N GLY A 150 7.34 -5.42 2.96
CA GLY A 150 5.97 -5.71 3.42
C GLY A 150 5.56 -4.74 4.54
N GLN A 151 4.48 -3.97 4.33
CA GLN A 151 4.43 -2.63 4.94
C GLN A 151 3.14 -2.17 5.63
N THR A 152 2.08 -2.98 5.74
CA THR A 152 0.82 -2.42 6.24
C THR A 152 0.49 -2.76 7.69
N SER A 153 0.95 -3.88 8.25
CA SER A 153 0.51 -4.30 9.59
C SER A 153 0.83 -3.27 10.68
N GLY A 154 2.04 -2.73 10.73
CA GLY A 154 2.40 -1.74 11.76
C GLY A 154 1.75 -0.36 11.57
N VAL A 155 1.61 0.10 10.32
CA VAL A 155 0.92 1.38 10.03
C VAL A 155 -0.58 1.26 10.34
N GLU A 156 -1.21 0.15 9.99
CA GLU A 156 -2.61 -0.13 10.30
C GLU A 156 -2.84 -0.29 11.80
N ALA A 157 -1.95 -0.99 12.50
CA ALA A 157 -1.99 -1.10 13.96
C ALA A 157 -1.91 0.27 14.63
N PHE A 158 -0.98 1.13 14.20
CA PHE A 158 -0.89 2.49 14.71
C PHE A 158 -2.13 3.32 14.40
N HIS A 159 -2.65 3.26 13.16
CA HIS A 159 -3.90 3.95 12.81
C HIS A 159 -5.08 3.53 13.70
N SER A 160 -5.15 2.25 14.09
CA SER A 160 -6.15 1.77 15.04
C SER A 160 -6.01 2.44 16.42
N VAL A 161 -4.78 2.55 16.94
CA VAL A 161 -4.49 3.27 18.20
C VAL A 161 -4.88 4.74 18.08
N VAL A 162 -4.54 5.41 16.98
CA VAL A 162 -4.95 6.82 16.76
C VAL A 162 -6.48 6.96 16.78
N ASN A 163 -7.21 6.08 16.10
CA ASN A 163 -8.67 6.11 16.10
C ASN A 163 -9.26 5.88 17.50
N HIS A 164 -8.56 5.19 18.39
CA HIS A 164 -8.97 5.00 19.79
C HIS A 164 -8.78 6.30 20.61
N PHE A 165 -7.61 6.96 20.48
CA PHE A 165 -7.30 8.17 21.24
C PHE A 165 -7.97 9.44 20.69
N VAL A 166 -8.18 9.49 19.37
CA VAL A 166 -8.81 10.58 18.61
C VAL A 166 -9.90 9.99 17.69
N PRO A 167 -11.06 9.57 18.24
CA PRO A 167 -12.15 9.08 17.42
C PRO A 167 -12.70 10.19 16.54
N LYS A 168 -12.93 9.89 15.25
CA LYS A 168 -13.43 10.85 14.26
C LYS A 168 -14.81 11.43 14.58
N MET A 169 -15.57 10.77 15.45
CA MET A 169 -16.91 11.20 15.85
C MET A 169 -16.91 12.38 16.81
N TYR A 170 -15.77 12.68 17.44
CA TYR A 170 -15.64 13.79 18.38
C TYR A 170 -14.87 14.94 17.77
N TYR A 171 -15.33 16.16 18.02
CA TYR A 171 -14.58 17.36 17.72
C TYR A 171 -13.54 17.60 18.81
N PHE A 172 -12.30 17.85 18.40
CA PHE A 172 -11.21 18.23 19.29
C PHE A 172 -10.63 19.56 18.83
N SER A 173 -10.26 20.43 19.78
CA SER A 173 -9.42 21.57 19.45
C SER A 173 -8.07 21.10 18.89
N TYR A 174 -7.39 21.94 18.11
CA TYR A 174 -6.07 21.60 17.56
C TYR A 174 -5.09 21.12 18.65
N LYS A 175 -5.00 21.84 19.77
CA LYS A 175 -4.16 21.45 20.92
C LYS A 175 -4.59 20.10 21.51
N GLY A 176 -5.91 19.88 21.67
CA GLY A 176 -6.43 18.62 22.19
C GLY A 176 -6.14 17.42 21.28
N MET A 177 -6.31 17.60 19.97
CA MET A 177 -6.00 16.58 18.98
C MET A 177 -4.50 16.26 18.97
N LYS A 178 -3.65 17.29 18.97
CA LYS A 178 -2.19 17.17 19.06
C LYS A 178 -1.74 16.35 20.26
N SER A 179 -2.18 16.71 21.47
CA SER A 179 -1.80 16.00 22.69
C SER A 179 -2.22 14.52 22.68
N ARG A 180 -3.40 14.22 22.13
CA ARG A 180 -3.92 12.84 22.04
C ARG A 180 -3.18 12.01 21.00
N ILE A 181 -2.82 12.59 19.87
CA ILE A 181 -1.95 11.95 18.87
C ILE A 181 -0.59 11.62 19.49
N ILE A 182 -0.03 12.55 20.28
CA ILE A 182 1.25 12.32 20.97
C ILE A 182 1.13 11.16 21.95
N LEU A 183 0.06 11.13 22.74
CA LEU A 183 -0.22 10.04 23.66
C LEU A 183 -0.41 8.70 22.95
N ALA A 184 -1.10 8.69 21.80
CA ALA A 184 -1.28 7.50 20.97
C ALA A 184 0.07 6.94 20.46
N ALA A 185 0.99 7.82 20.07
CA ALA A 185 2.35 7.45 19.67
C ALA A 185 3.15 6.87 20.83
N MET A 186 3.16 7.53 21.99
CA MET A 186 3.80 7.00 23.19
C MET A 186 3.25 5.62 23.57
N HIS A 187 1.92 5.48 23.57
CA HIS A 187 1.25 4.21 23.83
C HIS A 187 1.64 3.14 22.82
N TYR A 188 1.64 3.45 21.52
CA TYR A 188 2.04 2.48 20.50
C TYR A 188 3.49 2.05 20.67
N ASN A 189 4.41 2.99 20.92
CA ASN A 189 5.85 2.70 21.02
C ASN A 189 6.17 1.80 22.22
N GLU A 190 5.49 2.02 23.34
CA GLU A 190 5.59 1.17 24.54
C GLU A 190 5.04 -0.25 24.31
N ASN A 191 4.06 -0.40 23.42
CA ASN A 191 3.35 -1.67 23.20
C ASN A 191 3.76 -2.43 21.92
N ALA A 192 4.47 -1.79 20.99
CA ALA A 192 4.81 -2.36 19.68
C ALA A 192 5.73 -3.60 19.75
N GLY A 193 6.48 -3.77 20.85
CA GLY A 193 7.38 -4.90 21.07
C GLY A 193 6.76 -6.08 21.83
N ARG A 194 5.50 -6.01 22.26
CA ARG A 194 4.89 -7.09 23.04
C ARG A 194 4.62 -8.32 22.15
N PRO A 195 5.01 -9.53 22.58
CA PRO A 195 4.71 -10.74 21.83
C PRO A 195 3.19 -10.89 21.70
N GLN A 196 2.71 -11.02 20.46
CA GLN A 196 1.31 -11.36 20.22
C GLN A 196 1.05 -12.81 20.62
N LYS A 197 -0.17 -13.12 21.07
CA LYS A 197 -0.58 -14.48 21.52
C LYS A 197 -0.40 -15.58 20.45
N SER A 198 -0.12 -15.22 19.20
CA SER A 198 0.15 -16.11 18.08
C SER A 198 1.56 -15.87 17.51
N GLY A 199 2.58 -16.46 18.14
CA GLY A 199 3.79 -17.03 17.54
C GLY A 199 4.72 -16.23 16.61
N GLY A 200 4.49 -14.94 16.35
CA GLY A 200 5.32 -14.13 15.47
C GLY A 200 6.02 -13.00 16.20
N TYR A 201 7.34 -13.05 16.30
CA TYR A 201 8.14 -11.86 16.65
C TYR A 201 7.93 -10.79 15.58
N CYS A 202 7.18 -9.74 15.89
CA CYS A 202 7.14 -8.55 15.05
C CYS A 202 8.37 -7.68 15.34
N LEU A 203 9.56 -8.20 15.04
CA LEU A 203 10.82 -7.43 15.09
C LEU A 203 10.87 -6.43 13.93
N ARG A 204 10.08 -5.38 14.03
CA ARG A 204 10.42 -4.07 13.47
C ARG A 204 9.96 -3.05 14.49
N LYS A 205 10.90 -2.54 15.29
CA LYS A 205 10.80 -1.16 15.79
C LYS A 205 10.60 -0.31 14.54
N ILE A 206 9.35 -0.06 14.16
CA ILE A 206 9.05 1.12 13.37
C ILE A 206 9.53 2.23 14.29
N LEU A 207 10.56 2.96 13.87
CA LEU A 207 10.98 4.17 14.54
C LEU A 207 9.82 5.19 14.35
N VAL A 208 8.75 4.99 15.11
CA VAL A 208 7.56 5.86 15.20
C VAL A 208 7.90 7.08 16.04
N ASP A 209 9.08 7.14 16.64
CA ASP A 209 9.51 8.18 17.59
C ASP A 209 9.54 9.60 17.00
N THR A 210 9.34 9.80 15.70
CA THR A 210 9.22 11.17 15.14
C THR A 210 8.32 11.29 13.91
N ILE A 211 8.21 10.23 13.09
CA ILE A 211 7.62 10.34 11.74
C ILE A 211 6.08 10.44 11.78
N LEU A 212 5.37 9.61 12.56
CA LEU A 212 3.90 9.70 12.62
C LEU A 212 3.39 10.77 13.58
N LEU A 213 4.16 11.06 14.64
CA LEU A 213 3.93 12.19 15.55
C LEU A 213 3.85 13.52 14.78
N TYR A 214 4.76 13.74 13.82
CA TYR A 214 4.82 15.00 13.09
C TYR A 214 3.85 15.04 11.89
N ILE A 215 3.63 13.92 11.19
CA ILE A 215 2.64 13.84 10.09
C ILE A 215 1.22 14.15 10.62
N LEU A 216 0.87 13.62 11.79
CA LEU A 216 -0.43 13.90 12.41
C LEU A 216 -0.49 15.28 13.09
N ASN A 217 0.63 15.85 13.55
CA ASN A 217 0.69 17.23 14.06
C ASN A 217 0.33 18.29 13.02
N GLN A 218 0.43 18.00 11.72
CA GLN A 218 0.36 19.02 10.65
C GLN A 218 -0.79 18.81 9.66
N ILE A 219 -1.54 17.70 9.77
CA ILE A 219 -2.75 17.48 8.96
C ILE A 219 -3.94 18.29 9.48
N PHE A 220 -3.91 18.74 10.74
CA PHE A 220 -5.05 19.43 11.40
C PHE A 220 -4.75 20.89 11.78
N ALA A 221 -3.69 21.48 11.21
CA ALA A 221 -3.37 22.92 11.32
C ALA A 221 -3.79 23.67 10.06
#